data_AF-A0A433YAQ5-F1
#
_entry.id   AF-A0A433YAQ5-F1
#
_cell.length_a   1.000
_cell.length_b   1.000
_cell.length_c   1.000
_cell.angle_alpha   90.00
_cell.angle_beta   90.00
_cell.angle_gamma   90.00
#
_symmetry.space_group_name_H-M   'P 1'
#
loop_
_entity.id
_entity.type
_entity.pdbx_description
1 polymer ?
#
loop_
_entity_poly.entity_id
_entity_poly.type
_entity_poly.pdbx_seq_one_letter_code
_entity_poly.pdbx_strand_id
1 'polypeptide(L)'
;MDGVKKPKEIPTKEIQVYDENDVKLLFKALDDEPFLFRMLITLAISTGMRRGELIALEWSHIDLIEGTLRVVQSISIKDNGKPVIKPPKTKKSIRTISLPSSNLEMLKKYRMHYLQEKMRIMDRWKEKEHEFDFPNAYGGALYFNRPTKWWIEFLDYNGLKKIRFHDLRHTSATLLINQGVHAKIISERLGHADITTTMNVYGHALQSADKSAADKLDTLFKSSL
;
A
#
# COMPACT_ATOMS: atom_id res chain seq x y z
N MET A 1 31.93 40.79 -0.72
CA MET A 1 31.30 39.61 -1.35
C MET A 1 30.56 38.88 -0.24
N ASP A 2 29.26 39.14 -0.15
CA ASP A 2 28.41 38.64 0.93
C ASP A 2 28.29 37.12 0.89
N GLY A 3 28.43 36.52 2.07
CA GLY A 3 28.40 35.09 2.29
C GLY A 3 27.06 34.50 1.89
N VAL A 4 27.09 33.67 0.85
CA VAL A 4 25.97 32.80 0.51
C VAL A 4 25.76 31.82 1.67
N LYS A 5 24.65 31.97 2.41
CA LYS A 5 24.22 30.99 3.39
C LYS A 5 23.99 29.66 2.67
N LYS A 6 24.75 28.62 3.06
CA LYS A 6 24.46 27.24 2.66
C LYS A 6 22.97 26.95 2.93
N PRO A 7 22.25 26.32 1.99
CA PRO A 7 20.87 25.90 2.22
C PRO A 7 20.81 25.09 3.52
N LYS A 8 19.80 25.32 4.36
CA LYS A 8 19.54 24.45 5.50
C LYS A 8 19.33 23.03 4.95
N GLU A 9 20.27 22.13 5.19
CA GLU A 9 20.02 20.69 5.05
C GLU A 9 18.87 20.37 6.01
N ILE A 10 17.68 20.20 5.45
CA ILE A 10 16.54 19.66 6.19
C ILE A 10 16.92 18.19 6.39
N PRO A 11 17.15 17.71 7.63
CA PRO A 11 17.44 16.30 7.83
C PRO A 11 16.25 15.52 7.27
N THR A 12 16.48 14.83 6.16
CA THR A 12 15.49 13.91 5.59
C THR A 12 15.31 12.81 6.60
N LYS A 13 14.16 12.81 7.28
CA LYS A 13 13.78 11.78 8.23
C LYS A 13 13.88 10.43 7.52
N GLU A 14 14.78 9.57 7.99
CA GLU A 14 15.07 8.29 7.37
C GLU A 14 13.78 7.47 7.27
N ILE A 15 13.44 7.03 6.07
CA ILE A 15 12.20 6.30 5.82
C ILE A 15 12.38 4.89 6.37
N GLN A 16 11.60 4.56 7.39
CA GLN A 16 11.62 3.21 7.96
C GLN A 16 10.71 2.29 7.13
N VAL A 17 11.29 1.22 6.59
CA VAL A 17 10.59 0.19 5.84
C VAL A 17 10.69 -1.15 6.55
N TYR A 18 9.74 -2.03 6.27
CA TYR A 18 9.84 -3.44 6.66
C TYR A 18 10.66 -4.22 5.65
N ASP A 19 11.48 -5.14 6.16
CA ASP A 19 12.10 -6.19 5.35
C ASP A 19 11.20 -7.43 5.26
N GLU A 20 11.69 -8.50 4.65
CA GLU A 20 10.91 -9.73 4.48
C GLU A 20 10.55 -10.42 5.81
N ASN A 21 11.39 -10.30 6.84
CA ASN A 21 11.13 -10.89 8.15
C ASN A 21 10.10 -10.07 8.94
N ASP A 22 10.24 -8.74 8.92
CA ASP A 22 9.24 -7.81 9.45
C ASP A 22 7.85 -8.08 8.82
N VAL A 23 7.80 -8.29 7.50
CA VAL A 23 6.55 -8.61 6.78
C VAL A 23 5.98 -9.97 7.19
N LYS A 24 6.80 -11.01 7.38
CA LYS A 24 6.33 -12.31 7.88
C LYS A 24 5.71 -12.21 9.27
N LEU A 25 6.37 -11.50 10.18
CA LEU A 25 5.86 -11.26 11.54
C LEU A 25 4.55 -10.45 11.51
N LEU A 26 4.49 -9.43 10.66
CA LEU A 26 3.28 -8.66 10.43
C LEU A 26 2.11 -9.54 9.99
N PHE A 27 2.28 -10.36 8.94
CA PHE A 27 1.18 -11.19 8.43
C PHE A 27 0.72 -12.24 9.44
N LYS A 28 1.65 -12.79 10.23
CA LYS A 28 1.30 -13.68 11.34
C LYS A 28 0.45 -12.96 12.40
N ALA A 29 0.80 -11.74 12.77
CA ALA A 29 0.02 -10.96 13.74
C ALA A 29 -1.36 -10.53 13.20
N LEU A 30 -1.49 -10.35 11.88
CA LEU A 30 -2.79 -10.05 11.26
C LEU A 30 -3.77 -11.21 11.35
N ASP A 31 -3.33 -12.45 11.56
CA ASP A 31 -4.22 -13.63 11.60
C ASP A 31 -5.22 -13.64 12.75
N ASP A 32 -5.13 -12.72 13.70
CA ASP A 32 -6.07 -12.55 14.81
C ASP A 32 -6.93 -11.27 14.71
N GLU A 33 -6.71 -10.44 13.68
CA GLU A 33 -7.35 -9.12 13.55
C GLU A 33 -8.70 -9.17 12.80
N PRO A 34 -9.52 -8.10 12.79
CA PRO A 34 -10.71 -8.06 11.95
C PRO A 34 -10.38 -8.23 10.46
N PHE A 35 -11.14 -9.06 9.73
CA PHE A 35 -10.86 -9.39 8.34
C PHE A 35 -10.71 -8.15 7.43
N LEU A 36 -11.50 -7.11 7.69
CA LEU A 36 -11.38 -5.80 7.02
C LEU A 36 -9.95 -5.26 7.08
N PHE A 37 -9.33 -5.24 8.26
CA PHE A 37 -7.97 -4.72 8.43
C PHE A 37 -6.91 -5.66 7.88
N ARG A 38 -7.09 -6.98 8.01
CA ARG A 38 -6.19 -7.95 7.35
C ARG A 38 -6.12 -7.67 5.85
N MET A 39 -7.27 -7.61 5.18
CA MET A 39 -7.34 -7.39 3.74
C MET A 39 -6.81 -6.00 3.35
N LEU A 40 -7.11 -4.97 4.14
CA LEU A 40 -6.61 -3.61 3.91
C LEU A 40 -5.08 -3.53 3.95
N ILE A 41 -4.44 -4.17 4.94
CA ILE A 41 -2.98 -4.21 5.05
C ILE A 41 -2.34 -5.09 3.96
N THR A 42 -2.95 -6.24 3.65
CA THR A 42 -2.53 -7.09 2.53
C THR A 42 -2.46 -6.28 1.24
N LEU A 43 -3.53 -5.54 0.89
CA LEU A 43 -3.53 -4.69 -0.30
C LEU A 43 -2.54 -3.53 -0.19
N ALA A 44 -2.41 -2.89 0.98
CA ALA A 44 -1.45 -1.80 1.16
C ALA A 44 -0.01 -2.22 0.80
N ILE A 45 0.41 -3.41 1.24
CA ILE A 45 1.75 -3.95 0.96
C ILE A 45 1.85 -4.48 -0.48
N SER A 46 0.87 -5.21 -0.98
CA SER A 46 0.98 -5.85 -2.30
C SER A 46 0.84 -4.87 -3.48
N THR A 47 0.17 -3.73 -3.25
CA THR A 47 -0.12 -2.73 -4.28
C THR A 47 0.65 -1.42 -4.08
N GLY A 48 1.10 -1.12 -2.86
CA GLY A 48 1.70 0.16 -2.51
C GLY A 48 0.74 1.34 -2.63
N MET A 49 -0.58 1.11 -2.63
CA MET A 49 -1.59 2.16 -2.71
C MET A 49 -1.52 3.12 -1.52
N ARG A 50 -1.86 4.38 -1.77
CA ARG A 50 -1.97 5.39 -0.71
C ARG A 50 -3.22 5.11 0.13
N ARG A 51 -3.20 5.50 1.40
CA ARG A 51 -4.36 5.37 2.32
C ARG A 51 -5.67 5.86 1.71
N GLY A 52 -5.66 7.04 1.10
CA GLY A 52 -6.84 7.62 0.45
C GLY A 52 -7.34 6.81 -0.75
N GLU A 53 -6.44 6.13 -1.47
CA GLU A 53 -6.80 5.24 -2.58
C GLU A 53 -7.40 3.93 -2.04
N LEU A 54 -6.83 3.36 -0.96
CA LEU A 54 -7.34 2.13 -0.33
C LEU A 54 -8.76 2.32 0.19
N ILE A 55 -9.02 3.36 0.98
CA ILE A 55 -10.36 3.58 1.56
C ILE A 55 -11.40 4.02 0.52
N ALA A 56 -10.97 4.40 -0.68
CA ALA A 56 -11.83 4.76 -1.81
C ALA A 56 -11.98 3.59 -2.79
N LEU A 57 -11.40 2.43 -2.49
CA LEU A 57 -11.54 1.24 -3.32
C LEU A 57 -12.98 0.72 -3.24
N GLU A 58 -13.49 0.24 -4.36
CA GLU A 58 -14.84 -0.30 -4.49
C GLU A 58 -14.77 -1.64 -5.21
N TRP A 59 -15.76 -2.49 -4.99
CA TRP A 59 -15.74 -3.86 -5.51
C TRP A 59 -15.72 -3.89 -7.04
N SER A 60 -16.34 -2.88 -7.67
CA SER A 60 -16.33 -2.68 -9.13
C SER A 60 -14.94 -2.32 -9.70
N HIS A 61 -13.98 -1.99 -8.85
CA HIS A 61 -12.60 -1.70 -9.24
C HIS A 61 -11.71 -2.95 -9.27
N ILE A 62 -12.20 -4.10 -8.81
CA ILE A 62 -11.46 -5.35 -8.77
C ILE A 62 -12.04 -6.33 -9.79
N ASP A 63 -11.19 -6.79 -10.69
CA ASP A 63 -11.49 -7.91 -11.57
C ASP A 63 -10.86 -9.18 -10.97
N LEU A 64 -11.71 -10.04 -10.39
CA LEU A 64 -11.27 -11.29 -9.77
C LEU A 64 -10.94 -12.40 -10.79
N ILE A 65 -11.31 -12.23 -12.06
CA ILE A 65 -11.03 -13.18 -13.14
C ILE A 65 -9.67 -12.86 -13.72
N GLU A 66 -9.49 -11.61 -14.17
CA GLU A 66 -8.21 -11.12 -14.71
C GLU A 66 -7.15 -10.91 -13.61
N GLY A 67 -7.56 -10.90 -12.35
CA GLY A 67 -6.67 -10.73 -11.21
C GLY A 67 -6.10 -9.32 -11.11
N THR A 68 -6.90 -8.31 -11.40
CA THR A 68 -6.46 -6.91 -11.45
C THR A 68 -7.27 -5.99 -10.55
N LEU A 69 -6.62 -4.92 -10.09
CA LEU A 69 -7.22 -3.84 -9.31
C LEU A 69 -6.98 -2.51 -10.00
N ARG A 70 -8.03 -1.74 -10.23
CA ARG A 70 -7.98 -0.43 -10.88
C ARG A 70 -8.03 0.70 -9.85
N VAL A 71 -6.96 1.48 -9.74
CA VAL A 71 -6.93 2.67 -8.89
C VAL A 71 -7.49 3.85 -9.68
N VAL A 72 -8.73 4.24 -9.41
CA VAL A 72 -9.43 5.32 -10.16
C VAL A 72 -9.96 6.45 -9.31
N GLN A 73 -9.81 6.40 -7.98
CA GLN A 73 -10.25 7.47 -7.10
C GLN A 73 -9.48 7.46 -5.79
N SER A 74 -9.60 8.56 -5.04
CA SER A 74 -8.98 8.72 -3.74
C SER A 74 -9.84 9.61 -2.85
N ILE A 75 -9.97 9.25 -1.58
CA ILE A 75 -10.61 10.08 -0.56
C ILE A 75 -9.56 10.94 0.12
N SER A 76 -9.86 12.24 0.24
CA SER A 76 -9.05 13.21 0.99
C SER A 76 -9.93 13.97 2.00
N ILE A 77 -9.32 14.49 3.07
CA ILE A 77 -9.99 15.42 3.99
C ILE A 77 -9.84 16.85 3.44
N LYS A 78 -10.95 17.60 3.36
CA LYS A 78 -10.94 19.07 3.14
C LYS A 78 -10.62 19.81 4.43
N ASP A 79 -10.29 21.09 4.34
CA ASP A 79 -9.96 21.94 5.50
C ASP A 79 -11.09 22.00 6.56
N ASN A 80 -12.34 21.77 6.13
CA ASN A 80 -13.50 21.66 7.02
C ASN A 80 -13.73 20.26 7.62
N GLY A 81 -12.77 19.34 7.51
CA GLY A 81 -12.82 17.99 8.04
C GLY A 81 -13.66 16.99 7.24
N LYS A 82 -14.38 17.42 6.18
CA LYS A 82 -15.25 16.52 5.42
C LYS A 82 -14.45 15.66 4.43
N PRO A 83 -14.73 14.33 4.35
CA PRO A 83 -14.14 13.49 3.33
C PRO A 83 -14.69 13.88 1.96
N VAL A 84 -13.81 13.88 0.95
CA VAL A 84 -14.17 14.13 -0.44
C VAL A 84 -13.50 13.10 -1.31
N ILE A 85 -14.34 12.34 -2.02
CA ILE A 85 -13.93 11.48 -3.12
C ILE A 85 -13.50 12.40 -4.26
N LYS A 86 -12.27 12.21 -4.72
CA LYS A 86 -11.73 12.93 -5.87
C LYS A 86 -11.32 11.91 -6.93
N PRO A 87 -11.62 12.17 -8.22
CA PRO A 87 -10.88 11.48 -9.27
C PRO A 87 -9.40 11.84 -9.13
N PRO A 88 -8.48 10.98 -9.62
CA PRO A 88 -7.06 11.15 -9.41
C PRO A 88 -6.62 12.42 -10.14
N LYS A 89 -5.77 13.22 -9.49
CA LYS A 89 -5.40 14.57 -9.99
C LYS A 89 -4.75 14.56 -11.38
N THR A 90 -4.31 13.41 -11.89
CA THR A 90 -3.64 13.26 -13.19
C THR A 90 -3.99 11.91 -13.85
N LYS A 91 -3.97 11.84 -15.19
CA LYS A 91 -4.16 10.57 -15.94
C LYS A 91 -3.21 9.46 -15.49
N LYS A 92 -1.95 9.78 -15.13
CA LYS A 92 -0.95 8.82 -14.62
C LYS A 92 -1.30 8.19 -13.26
N SER A 93 -2.19 8.82 -12.50
CA SER A 93 -2.62 8.29 -11.20
C SER A 93 -3.69 7.20 -11.35
N ILE A 94 -4.38 7.16 -12.50
CA ILE A 94 -5.23 6.05 -12.91
C ILE A 94 -4.35 4.93 -13.40
N ARG A 95 -4.44 3.77 -12.75
CA ARG A 95 -3.57 2.63 -13.06
C ARG A 95 -4.25 1.32 -12.71
N THR A 96 -3.82 0.26 -13.39
CA THR A 96 -4.22 -1.11 -13.12
C THR A 96 -3.04 -1.85 -12.49
N ILE A 97 -3.30 -2.57 -11.41
CA ILE A 97 -2.31 -3.30 -10.64
C ILE A 97 -2.70 -4.77 -10.67
N SER A 98 -1.84 -5.64 -11.22
CA SER A 98 -2.02 -7.09 -11.10
C SER A 98 -1.82 -7.53 -9.64
N LEU A 99 -2.71 -8.40 -9.18
CA LEU A 99 -2.73 -8.97 -7.84
C LEU A 99 -2.19 -10.41 -7.85
N PRO A 100 -1.42 -10.81 -6.82
CA PRO A 100 -1.06 -12.21 -6.61
C PRO A 100 -2.31 -13.09 -6.44
N SER A 101 -2.22 -14.37 -6.83
CA SER A 101 -3.32 -15.34 -6.66
C SER A 101 -3.76 -15.48 -5.20
N SER A 102 -2.82 -15.47 -4.25
CA SER A 102 -3.12 -15.49 -2.81
C SER A 102 -3.97 -14.30 -2.36
N ASN A 103 -3.76 -13.11 -2.93
CA ASN A 103 -4.60 -11.95 -2.65
C ASN A 103 -6.01 -12.12 -3.22
N LEU A 104 -6.15 -12.71 -4.41
CA LEU A 104 -7.45 -12.98 -5.01
C LEU A 104 -8.26 -13.98 -4.17
N GLU A 105 -7.61 -15.02 -3.66
CA GLU A 105 -8.23 -15.98 -2.74
C GLU A 105 -8.69 -15.31 -1.45
N MET A 106 -7.85 -14.45 -0.87
CA MET A 106 -8.19 -13.69 0.33
C MET A 106 -9.35 -12.70 0.07
N LEU A 107 -9.35 -12.02 -1.08
CA LEU A 107 -10.42 -11.12 -1.50
C LEU A 107 -11.75 -11.85 -1.68
N LYS A 108 -11.75 -13.06 -2.25
CA LYS A 108 -12.97 -13.88 -2.37
C LYS A 108 -13.56 -14.21 -0.99
N LYS A 109 -12.71 -14.66 -0.05
CA LYS A 109 -13.11 -14.92 1.35
C LYS A 109 -13.60 -13.64 2.04
N TYR A 110 -12.91 -12.53 1.81
CA TYR A 110 -13.30 -11.23 2.35
C TYR A 110 -14.64 -10.75 1.78
N ARG A 111 -14.92 -10.95 0.49
CA ARG A 111 -16.21 -10.61 -0.14
C ARG A 111 -17.35 -11.37 0.51
N MET A 112 -17.18 -12.66 0.79
CA MET A 112 -18.19 -13.47 1.47
C MET A 112 -18.47 -12.92 2.88
N HIS A 113 -17.42 -12.64 3.66
CA HIS A 113 -17.56 -12.03 4.98
C HIS A 113 -18.23 -10.64 4.92
N TYR A 114 -17.84 -9.80 3.97
CA TYR A 114 -18.43 -8.48 3.72
C TYR A 114 -19.94 -8.58 3.45
N LEU A 115 -20.36 -9.51 2.59
CA LEU A 115 -21.78 -9.69 2.25
C LEU A 115 -22.59 -10.18 3.46
N GLN A 116 -22.03 -11.06 4.29
CA GLN A 116 -22.65 -11.49 5.55
C GLN A 116 -22.83 -10.32 6.52
N GLU A 117 -21.80 -9.50 6.73
CA GLU A 117 -21.90 -8.33 7.60
C GLU A 117 -22.89 -7.28 7.06
N LYS A 118 -22.90 -7.06 5.74
CA LYS A 118 -23.87 -6.18 5.08
C LYS A 118 -25.31 -6.66 5.31
N MET A 119 -25.57 -7.96 5.18
CA MET A 119 -26.88 -8.55 5.48
C MET A 119 -27.25 -8.40 6.95
N ARG A 120 -26.29 -8.58 7.88
CA ARG A 120 -26.52 -8.49 9.32
C ARG A 120 -26.95 -7.09 9.78
N ILE A 121 -26.41 -6.04 9.17
CA ILE A 121 -26.73 -4.66 9.59
C ILE A 121 -28.04 -4.10 8.98
N MET A 122 -28.61 -4.79 7.97
CA MET A 122 -29.91 -4.49 7.34
C MET A 122 -30.12 -2.98 7.12
N ASP A 123 -31.14 -2.40 7.75
CA ASP A 123 -31.55 -1.00 7.60
C ASP A 123 -30.51 0.03 8.05
N ARG A 124 -29.46 -0.38 8.78
CA ARG A 124 -28.35 0.50 9.15
C ARG A 124 -27.39 0.74 8.00
N TRP A 125 -27.39 -0.10 6.96
CA TRP A 125 -26.65 0.17 5.73
C TRP A 125 -27.33 1.32 4.98
N LYS A 126 -26.67 2.49 4.92
CA LYS A 126 -27.23 3.71 4.32
C LYS A 126 -26.61 4.07 2.97
N GLU A 127 -25.44 3.53 2.66
CA GLU A 127 -24.75 3.78 1.40
C GLU A 127 -25.47 3.10 0.23
N LYS A 128 -25.73 3.88 -0.83
CA LYS A 128 -26.52 3.46 -2.01
C LYS A 128 -25.79 3.70 -3.33
N GLU A 129 -24.83 4.62 -3.36
CA GLU A 129 -24.15 5.04 -4.58
C GLU A 129 -22.85 4.28 -4.78
N HIS A 130 -22.17 3.96 -3.67
CA HIS A 130 -20.87 3.32 -3.68
C HIS A 130 -20.90 1.92 -3.06
N GLU A 131 -20.02 1.04 -3.54
CA GLU A 131 -19.79 -0.25 -2.89
C GLU A 131 -18.34 -0.38 -2.44
N PHE A 132 -17.98 0.35 -1.38
CA PHE A 132 -16.63 0.38 -0.84
C PHE A 132 -16.17 -1.00 -0.35
N ASP A 133 -14.94 -1.36 -0.69
CA ASP A 133 -14.29 -2.58 -0.20
C ASP A 133 -14.13 -2.54 1.31
N PHE A 134 -13.80 -1.36 1.85
CA PHE A 134 -13.60 -1.12 3.27
C PHE A 134 -14.65 -0.13 3.76
N PRO A 135 -15.88 -0.60 4.08
CA PRO A 135 -16.95 0.27 4.55
C PRO A 135 -16.78 0.62 6.04
N ASN A 136 -17.39 1.73 6.45
CA ASN A 136 -17.71 1.99 7.84
C ASN A 136 -18.98 1.22 8.26
N ALA A 137 -19.42 1.38 9.51
CA ALA A 137 -20.57 0.67 10.07
C ALA A 137 -21.92 0.95 9.38
N TYR A 138 -21.99 1.93 8.48
CA TYR A 138 -23.19 2.31 7.72
C TYR A 138 -23.03 2.09 6.20
N GLY A 139 -21.95 1.43 5.78
CA GLY A 139 -21.68 1.11 4.38
C GLY A 139 -20.92 2.16 3.58
N GLY A 140 -20.83 3.39 4.07
CA GLY A 140 -20.04 4.44 3.43
C GLY A 140 -18.54 4.21 3.60
N ALA A 141 -17.71 5.06 3.00
CA ALA A 141 -16.26 4.89 3.07
C ALA A 141 -15.72 4.86 4.52
N LEU A 142 -14.70 4.05 4.77
CA LEU A 142 -13.97 4.04 6.03
C LEU A 142 -13.41 5.44 6.34
N TYR A 143 -13.54 5.88 7.60
CA TYR A 143 -13.02 7.19 8.02
C TYR A 143 -11.53 7.32 7.71
N PHE A 144 -11.13 8.44 7.11
CA PHE A 144 -9.80 8.64 6.55
C PHE A 144 -8.65 8.37 7.53
N ASN A 145 -8.82 8.70 8.82
CA ASN A 145 -7.78 8.48 9.85
C ASN A 145 -7.88 7.11 10.53
N ARG A 146 -8.96 6.33 10.31
CA ARG A 146 -9.18 5.05 10.98
C ARG A 146 -8.10 4.01 10.66
N PRO A 147 -7.64 3.82 9.40
CA PRO A 147 -6.53 2.91 9.11
C PRO A 147 -5.27 3.25 9.89
N THR A 148 -4.94 4.54 10.01
CA THR A 148 -3.73 4.97 10.70
C THR A 148 -3.82 4.82 12.21
N LYS A 149 -4.98 5.12 12.81
CA LYS A 149 -5.19 4.91 14.25
C LYS A 149 -5.10 3.43 14.61
N TRP A 150 -5.88 2.60 13.90
CA TRP A 150 -5.86 1.15 14.10
C TRP A 150 -4.46 0.57 13.88
N TRP A 151 -3.74 1.03 12.85
CA TRP A 151 -2.38 0.56 12.57
C TRP A 151 -1.41 0.84 13.72
N ILE A 152 -1.44 2.03 14.31
CA ILE A 152 -0.57 2.37 15.44
C ILE A 152 -0.88 1.48 16.65
N GLU A 153 -2.17 1.33 16.98
CA GLU A 153 -2.63 0.48 18.07
C GLU A 153 -2.24 -0.98 17.85
N PHE A 154 -2.42 -1.48 16.63
CA PHE A 154 -2.07 -2.84 16.22
C PHE A 154 -0.56 -3.11 16.36
N LEU A 155 0.30 -2.19 15.90
CA LEU A 155 1.74 -2.33 16.02
C LEU A 155 2.18 -2.34 17.49
N ASP A 156 1.62 -1.44 18.30
CA ASP A 156 1.95 -1.34 19.72
C ASP A 156 1.51 -2.58 20.50
N TYR A 157 0.31 -3.09 20.24
CA TYR A 157 -0.23 -4.28 20.90
C TYR A 157 0.59 -5.54 20.59
N ASN A 158 1.07 -5.68 19.35
CA ASN A 158 1.82 -6.86 18.90
C ASN A 158 3.35 -6.72 19.08
N GLY A 159 3.83 -5.60 19.65
CA GLY A 159 5.26 -5.36 19.83
C GLY A 159 6.05 -5.29 18.50
N LEU A 160 5.40 -4.90 17.42
CA LEU A 160 6.00 -4.83 16.09
C LEU A 160 6.78 -3.53 15.90
N LYS A 161 7.77 -3.56 14.98
CA LYS A 161 8.56 -2.39 14.61
C LYS A 161 7.67 -1.22 14.18
N LYS A 162 7.85 -0.05 14.80
CA LYS A 162 6.97 1.10 14.55
C LYS A 162 7.29 1.79 13.22
N ILE A 163 6.38 1.68 12.25
CA ILE A 163 6.40 2.44 11.00
C ILE A 163 5.06 3.15 10.79
N ARG A 164 5.04 4.24 10.03
CA ARG A 164 3.77 4.92 9.70
C ARG A 164 2.99 4.08 8.72
N PHE A 165 1.67 4.24 8.69
CA PHE A 165 0.83 3.58 7.68
C PHE A 165 1.29 3.88 6.25
N HIS A 166 1.77 5.11 5.98
CA HIS A 166 2.29 5.46 4.65
C HIS A 166 3.58 4.70 4.30
N ASP A 167 4.34 4.26 5.30
CA ASP A 167 5.59 3.53 5.07
C ASP A 167 5.34 2.09 4.57
N LEU A 168 4.10 1.58 4.62
CA LEU A 168 3.72 0.34 3.93
C LEU A 168 3.88 0.44 2.41
N ARG A 169 3.66 1.63 1.84
CA ARG A 169 3.93 1.90 0.43
C ARG A 169 5.43 1.87 0.13
N HIS A 170 6.23 2.43 1.02
CA HIS A 170 7.69 2.40 0.91
C HIS A 170 8.22 0.98 1.04
N THR A 171 7.67 0.21 1.97
CA THR A 171 7.91 -1.23 2.12
C THR A 171 7.62 -1.98 0.82
N SER A 172 6.43 -1.79 0.22
CA SER A 172 6.07 -2.40 -1.07
C SER A 172 7.12 -2.15 -2.15
N ALA A 173 7.57 -0.89 -2.28
CA ALA A 173 8.57 -0.50 -3.26
C ALA A 173 9.93 -1.15 -2.99
N THR A 174 10.40 -1.09 -1.73
CA THR A 174 11.68 -1.68 -1.32
C THR A 174 11.72 -3.18 -1.56
N LEU A 175 10.63 -3.91 -1.22
CA LEU A 175 10.55 -5.34 -1.48
C LEU A 175 10.65 -5.64 -2.98
N LEU A 176 9.94 -4.89 -3.83
CA LEU A 176 10.02 -5.08 -5.29
C LEU A 176 11.42 -4.76 -5.83
N ILE A 177 12.09 -3.72 -5.33
CA ILE A 177 13.48 -3.37 -5.72
C ILE A 177 14.44 -4.50 -5.33
N ASN A 178 14.34 -5.01 -4.10
CA ASN A 178 15.19 -6.10 -3.62
C ASN A 178 14.98 -7.41 -4.42
N GLN A 179 13.78 -7.60 -4.97
CA GLN A 179 13.44 -8.70 -5.88
C GLN A 179 13.84 -8.41 -7.35
N GLY A 180 14.54 -7.31 -7.62
CA GLY A 180 15.07 -6.97 -8.94
C GLY A 180 14.04 -6.39 -9.91
N VAL A 181 12.87 -5.98 -9.44
CA VAL A 181 11.85 -5.37 -10.30
C VAL A 181 12.30 -4.00 -10.77
N HIS A 182 12.18 -3.75 -12.07
CA HIS A 182 12.65 -2.51 -12.68
C HIS A 182 11.93 -1.28 -12.10
N ALA A 183 12.69 -0.24 -11.75
CA ALA A 183 12.20 0.96 -11.07
C ALA A 183 11.05 1.66 -11.82
N LYS A 184 11.03 1.60 -13.16
CA LYS A 184 9.92 2.11 -13.99
C LYS A 184 8.60 1.38 -13.70
N ILE A 185 8.62 0.05 -13.63
CA ILE A 185 7.43 -0.77 -13.32
C ILE A 185 6.93 -0.44 -11.91
N ILE A 186 7.84 -0.31 -10.95
CA ILE A 186 7.51 0.06 -9.57
C ILE A 186 6.88 1.46 -9.55
N SER A 187 7.47 2.44 -10.24
CA SER A 187 6.95 3.81 -10.36
C SER A 187 5.54 3.85 -10.94
N GLU A 188 5.28 3.06 -11.98
CA GLU A 188 3.96 2.91 -12.61
C GLU A 188 2.94 2.27 -11.65
N ARG A 189 3.30 1.15 -11.00
CA ARG A 189 2.45 0.48 -9.98
C ARG A 189 2.11 1.40 -8.81
N LEU A 190 3.05 2.24 -8.39
CA LEU A 190 2.86 3.20 -7.31
C LEU A 190 2.10 4.47 -7.76
N GLY A 191 2.04 4.76 -9.06
CA GLY A 191 1.49 6.02 -9.57
C GLY A 191 2.31 7.22 -9.11
N HIS A 192 3.64 7.13 -9.21
CA HIS A 192 4.51 8.30 -9.10
C HIS A 192 4.48 9.08 -10.42
N ALA A 193 4.33 10.41 -10.32
CA ALA A 193 4.40 11.28 -11.49
C ALA A 193 5.84 11.32 -12.07
N ASP A 194 6.83 11.14 -11.19
CA ASP A 194 8.26 11.16 -11.49
C ASP A 194 8.96 9.92 -10.89
N ILE A 195 9.71 9.21 -11.74
CA ILE A 195 10.53 8.05 -11.38
C ILE A 195 11.67 8.43 -10.40
N THR A 196 12.15 9.69 -10.42
CA THR A 196 13.19 10.16 -9.51
C THR A 196 12.75 10.08 -8.05
N THR A 197 11.44 10.16 -7.77
CA THR A 197 10.91 9.95 -6.42
C THR A 197 11.21 8.54 -5.94
N THR A 198 11.11 7.54 -6.81
CA THR A 198 11.47 6.15 -6.50
C THR A 198 12.99 6.02 -6.33
N MET A 199 13.77 6.54 -7.28
CA MET A 199 15.23 6.40 -7.25
C MET A 199 15.89 7.11 -6.05
N ASN A 200 15.41 8.31 -5.70
CA ASN A 200 15.96 9.10 -4.59
C ASN A 200 15.55 8.55 -3.23
N VAL A 201 14.34 7.98 -3.12
CA VAL A 201 13.83 7.45 -1.84
C VAL A 201 14.41 6.08 -1.53
N TYR A 202 14.72 5.26 -2.54
CA TYR A 202 15.14 3.87 -2.36
C TYR A 202 16.59 3.60 -2.78
N GLY A 203 17.45 4.64 -2.78
CA GLY A 203 18.86 4.52 -3.18
C GLY A 203 19.61 3.38 -2.49
N HIS A 204 19.38 3.17 -1.19
CA HIS A 204 19.97 2.04 -0.44
C HIS A 204 19.50 0.67 -0.92
N ALA A 205 18.20 0.52 -1.22
CA ALA A 205 17.67 -0.74 -1.75
C ALA A 205 18.26 -1.05 -3.15
N LEU A 206 18.48 -0.01 -3.96
CA LEU A 206 19.13 -0.17 -5.27
C LEU A 206 20.60 -0.60 -5.15
N GLN A 207 21.33 -0.06 -4.18
CA GLN A 207 22.71 -0.53 -3.90
C GLN A 207 22.74 -1.99 -3.43
N SER A 208 21.79 -2.40 -2.59
CA SER A 208 21.66 -3.81 -2.19
C SER A 208 21.29 -4.73 -3.37
N ALA A 209 20.40 -4.27 -4.26
CA ALA A 209 20.02 -5.00 -5.46
C ALA A 209 21.20 -5.17 -6.45
N ASP A 210 22.01 -4.12 -6.61
CA ASP A 210 23.22 -4.15 -7.44
C ASP A 210 24.24 -5.18 -6.92
N LYS A 211 24.48 -5.19 -5.60
CA LYS A 211 25.33 -6.21 -4.97
C LYS A 211 24.81 -7.63 -5.20
N SER A 212 23.50 -7.85 -5.04
CA SER A 212 22.87 -9.15 -5.32
C SER A 212 23.01 -9.56 -6.79
N ALA A 213 22.94 -8.60 -7.73
CA ALA A 213 23.17 -8.87 -9.15
C ALA A 213 24.61 -9.31 -9.41
N ALA A 214 25.60 -8.67 -8.78
CA ALA A 214 27.00 -9.06 -8.88
C ALA A 214 27.25 -10.48 -8.32
N ASP A 215 26.68 -10.82 -7.16
CA ASP A 215 26.83 -12.16 -6.54
C ASP A 215 26.23 -13.27 -7.43
N LYS A 216 25.11 -12.99 -8.13
CA LYS A 216 24.51 -13.92 -9.10
C LYS A 216 25.41 -14.14 -10.32
N LEU A 217 26.07 -13.09 -10.82
CA LEU A 217 27.04 -13.21 -11.92
C LEU A 217 28.26 -14.05 -11.50
N ASP A 218 28.79 -13.82 -10.30
CA ASP A 218 29.90 -14.60 -9.75
C ASP A 218 29.55 -16.09 -9.64
N THR A 219 28.32 -16.40 -9.21
CA THR A 219 27.82 -17.79 -9.17
C THR A 219 27.78 -18.43 -10.57
N LEU A 220 27.32 -17.71 -11.59
CA LEU A 220 27.31 -18.20 -12.97
C LEU A 220 28.72 -18.47 -13.50
N PHE A 221 29.67 -17.57 -13.23
CA PHE A 221 31.05 -17.73 -13.64
C PHE A 221 31.72 -18.92 -12.96
N LYS A 222 31.46 -19.12 -11.66
CA LYS A 222 31.97 -20.27 -10.90
C LYS A 222 31.34 -21.59 -11.31
N SER A 223 30.11 -21.59 -11.80
CA SER A 223 29.45 -22.80 -12.32
C SER A 223 29.88 -23.19 -13.74
N SER A 224 30.67 -22.33 -14.40
CA SER A 224 31.17 -22.53 -15.77
C SER A 224 32.67 -22.88 -15.82
N LEU A 225 33.29 -23.13 -14.66
CA LEU A 225 34.67 -23.59 -14.45
C LEU A 225 34.64 -24.98 -13.80
#